data_AF-A0A4R4YTY0-F1
#
_entry.id   AF-A0A4R4YTY0-F1
#
_cell.length_a   1.000
_cell.length_b   1.000
_cell.length_c   1.000
_cell.angle_alpha   90.00
_cell.angle_beta   90.00
_cell.angle_gamma   90.00
#
_symmetry.space_group_name_H-M   'P 1'
#
loop_
_entity.id
_entity.type
_entity.pdbx_description
1 polymer ?
#
loop_
_entity_poly.entity_id
_entity_poly.type
_entity_poly.pdbx_seq_one_letter_code
_entity_poly.pdbx_strand_id
1 'polypeptide(L)'
;MAEDLALSELVPIGGTWKGLLFANPKAGVSTTLTWEFSFDFEPLEREFSSATPGLTVDWAVLPEAAWTAMAGLELACDVFAEPVEGSFYYFEHHRYDSVRLTVLEQQETRLRVRATLGGDIDDLGLSVITVEAWLDFEGVYVHLPEKPASVELAAEELAGFTSVDGLVGEDRDFNYLFAPAAG
;
A
#
# COMPACT_ATOMS: atom_id res chain seq x y z
N MET A 1 4.67 -16.35 25.74
CA MET A 1 5.34 -15.08 25.41
C MET A 1 5.73 -15.22 23.96
N ALA A 2 5.31 -14.31 23.08
CA ALA A 2 5.86 -14.31 21.73
C ALA A 2 7.38 -14.19 21.87
N GLU A 3 8.15 -15.03 21.17
CA GLU A 3 9.60 -14.86 21.13
C GLU A 3 9.90 -13.47 20.57
N ASP A 4 10.82 -12.75 21.22
CA ASP A 4 11.22 -11.40 20.83
C ASP A 4 11.68 -11.42 19.37
N LEU A 5 10.92 -10.77 18.50
CA LEU A 5 11.26 -10.62 17.09
C LEU A 5 12.48 -9.69 16.96
N ALA A 6 13.52 -10.13 16.25
CA ALA A 6 14.65 -9.27 15.91
C ALA A 6 14.53 -8.75 14.47
N LEU A 7 14.91 -7.48 14.26
CA LEU A 7 14.90 -6.88 12.92
C LEU A 7 15.74 -7.67 11.90
N SER A 8 16.83 -8.31 12.34
CA SER A 8 17.69 -9.14 11.48
C SER A 8 17.02 -10.41 10.94
N GLU A 9 15.88 -10.81 11.51
CA GLU A 9 15.10 -11.95 11.02
C GLU A 9 14.19 -11.55 9.85
N LEU A 10 13.91 -10.26 9.68
CA LEU A 10 13.04 -9.77 8.62
C LEU A 10 13.80 -9.70 7.30
N VAL A 11 13.61 -10.74 6.47
CA VAL A 11 14.17 -10.81 5.11
C VAL A 11 13.08 -10.44 4.11
N PRO A 12 13.12 -9.25 3.47
CA PRO A 12 12.11 -8.86 2.50
C PRO A 12 12.24 -9.67 1.21
N ILE A 13 11.10 -10.14 0.70
CA ILE A 13 11.02 -10.96 -0.53
C ILE A 13 10.32 -10.25 -1.69
N GLY A 14 9.91 -9.01 -1.49
CA GLY A 14 9.17 -8.22 -2.46
C GLY A 14 7.91 -7.64 -1.85
N GLY A 15 6.86 -7.56 -2.65
CA GLY A 15 5.54 -7.17 -2.21
C GLY A 15 4.76 -6.53 -3.34
N THR A 16 3.76 -5.75 -3.01
CA THR A 16 2.84 -5.18 -3.97
C THR A 16 2.56 -3.71 -3.69
N TRP A 17 2.13 -3.00 -4.72
CA TRP A 17 1.56 -1.68 -4.57
C TRP A 17 0.31 -1.55 -5.43
N LYS A 18 -0.65 -0.76 -4.97
CA LYS A 18 -1.93 -0.58 -5.66
C LYS A 18 -2.57 0.75 -5.32
N GLY A 19 -3.44 1.21 -6.20
CA GLY A 19 -4.28 2.38 -5.98
C GLY A 19 -5.68 1.98 -5.52
N LEU A 20 -6.32 2.83 -4.73
CA LEU A 20 -7.73 2.77 -4.40
C LEU A 20 -8.36 4.14 -4.61
N LEU A 21 -9.18 4.26 -5.64
CA LEU A 21 -10.11 5.37 -5.80
C LEU A 21 -11.37 5.05 -5.01
N PHE A 22 -11.60 5.79 -3.92
CA PHE A 22 -12.78 5.61 -3.09
C PHE A 22 -13.40 6.93 -2.67
N ALA A 23 -14.66 6.86 -2.23
CA ALA A 23 -15.30 7.96 -1.52
C ALA A 23 -16.11 7.40 -0.35
N ASN A 24 -16.21 8.16 0.73
CA ASN A 24 -17.12 7.83 1.83
C ASN A 24 -17.84 9.10 2.31
N PRO A 25 -18.95 9.49 1.66
CA PRO A 25 -19.72 10.67 2.03
C PRO A 25 -20.25 10.62 3.47
N LYS A 26 -20.50 9.42 4.03
CA LYS A 26 -20.96 9.26 5.42
C LYS A 26 -19.89 9.64 6.44
N ALA A 27 -18.62 9.45 6.08
CA ALA A 27 -17.47 9.85 6.89
C ALA A 27 -16.90 11.23 6.49
N GLY A 28 -17.53 11.94 5.55
CA GLY A 28 -17.03 13.22 5.04
C GLY A 28 -15.82 13.10 4.12
N VAL A 29 -15.49 11.90 3.62
CA VAL A 29 -14.37 11.67 2.71
C VAL A 29 -14.86 11.87 1.27
N SER A 30 -14.35 12.91 0.61
CA SER A 30 -14.54 13.13 -0.82
C SER A 30 -13.85 12.04 -1.63
N THR A 31 -14.25 11.90 -2.91
CA THR A 31 -13.57 11.00 -3.84
C THR A 31 -12.07 11.30 -3.86
N THR A 32 -11.27 10.30 -3.52
CA THR A 32 -9.82 10.43 -3.33
C THR A 32 -9.15 9.15 -3.82
N LEU A 33 -8.03 9.32 -4.54
CA LEU A 33 -7.13 8.23 -4.86
C LEU A 33 -6.06 8.11 -3.78
N THR A 34 -6.00 6.95 -3.13
CA THR A 34 -4.96 6.59 -2.16
C THR A 34 -4.13 5.43 -2.69
N TRP A 35 -2.89 5.34 -2.21
CA TRP A 35 -1.98 4.25 -2.54
C TRP A 35 -1.69 3.39 -1.31
N GLU A 36 -1.54 2.10 -1.56
CA GLU A 36 -1.08 1.10 -0.59
C GLU A 36 0.25 0.52 -1.09
N PHE A 37 1.20 0.37 -0.16
CA PHE A 37 2.48 -0.30 -0.38
C PHE A 37 2.63 -1.41 0.65
N SER A 38 2.59 -2.65 0.19
CA SER A 38 2.70 -3.86 1.01
C SER A 38 4.03 -4.54 0.76
N PHE A 39 4.75 -4.87 1.82
CA PHE A 39 6.05 -5.52 1.80
C PHE A 39 5.92 -6.89 2.44
N ASP A 40 6.34 -7.91 1.70
CA ASP A 40 6.32 -9.30 2.14
C ASP A 40 7.70 -9.71 2.65
N PHE A 41 7.71 -10.57 3.66
CA PHE A 41 8.92 -11.14 4.26
C PHE A 41 8.95 -12.66 4.15
N GLU A 42 10.13 -13.26 4.23
CA GLU A 42 10.26 -14.70 4.38
C GLU A 42 9.46 -15.19 5.61
N PRO A 43 8.80 -16.36 5.53
CA PRO A 43 8.16 -16.95 6.70
C PRO A 43 9.17 -17.16 7.83
N LEU A 44 8.75 -16.78 9.04
CA LEU A 44 9.49 -17.02 10.27
C LEU A 44 8.98 -18.29 10.94
N GLU A 45 9.87 -19.26 11.05
CA GLU A 45 9.63 -20.47 11.82
C GLU A 45 9.92 -20.21 13.31
N ARG A 46 8.99 -20.63 14.15
CA ARG A 46 9.09 -20.62 15.62
C ARG A 46 8.84 -22.04 16.14
N GLU A 47 9.12 -22.30 17.41
CA GLU A 47 9.05 -23.65 17.98
C GLU A 47 7.68 -24.34 17.81
N PHE A 48 6.58 -23.56 17.79
CA PHE A 48 5.21 -24.09 17.75
C PHE A 48 4.32 -23.49 16.65
N SER A 49 4.86 -22.60 15.82
CA SER A 49 4.09 -21.91 14.77
C SER A 49 5.01 -21.35 13.71
N SER A 50 4.43 -21.01 12.55
CA SER A 50 5.05 -20.15 11.57
C SER A 50 4.18 -18.91 11.36
N ALA A 51 4.81 -17.79 11.05
CA ALA A 51 4.13 -16.58 10.62
C ALA A 51 4.83 -16.02 9.40
N THR A 52 4.06 -15.47 8.48
CA THR A 52 4.59 -14.63 7.39
C THR A 52 4.41 -13.19 7.81
N PRO A 53 5.49 -12.48 8.18
CA PRO A 53 5.38 -11.07 8.51
C PRO A 53 5.00 -10.27 7.28
N GLY A 54 4.31 -9.16 7.49
CA GLY A 54 3.96 -8.20 6.44
C GLY A 54 4.04 -6.79 6.96
N LEU A 55 4.48 -5.85 6.13
CA LEU A 55 4.46 -4.42 6.45
C LEU A 55 3.60 -3.72 5.41
N THR A 56 2.68 -2.88 5.85
CA THR A 56 1.82 -2.11 4.94
C THR A 56 1.89 -0.63 5.28
N VAL A 57 2.02 0.18 4.24
CA VAL A 57 1.83 1.63 4.28
C VAL A 57 0.58 1.96 3.47
N ASP A 58 -0.47 2.41 4.16
CA ASP A 58 -1.82 2.58 3.64
C ASP A 58 -2.29 4.03 3.65
N TRP A 59 -3.32 4.31 2.85
CA TRP A 59 -3.97 5.62 2.74
C TRP A 59 -3.06 6.74 2.22
N ALA A 60 -1.96 6.40 1.55
CA ALA A 60 -1.03 7.38 1.04
C ALA A 60 -1.69 8.25 -0.06
N VAL A 61 -1.99 9.51 0.26
CA VAL A 61 -2.45 10.49 -0.72
C VAL A 61 -1.23 11.13 -1.37
N LEU A 62 -1.05 10.90 -2.68
CA LEU A 62 0.04 11.46 -3.48
C LEU A 62 -0.58 12.30 -4.61
N PRO A 63 -0.92 13.58 -4.35
CA PRO A 63 -1.49 14.45 -5.37
C PRO A 63 -0.57 14.53 -6.59
N GLU A 64 -1.15 14.56 -7.79
CA GLU A 64 -0.43 14.68 -9.07
C GLU A 64 0.42 13.45 -9.46
N ALA A 65 0.46 12.40 -8.64
CA ALA A 65 1.17 11.18 -8.95
C ALA A 65 0.43 10.36 -10.03
N ALA A 66 1.08 10.21 -11.19
CA ALA A 66 0.68 9.21 -12.18
C ALA A 66 1.28 7.85 -11.80
N TRP A 67 0.53 6.76 -11.94
CA TRP A 67 1.03 5.42 -11.64
C TRP A 67 2.28 5.05 -12.48
N THR A 68 2.44 5.66 -13.65
CA THR A 68 3.62 5.52 -14.52
C THR A 68 4.81 6.40 -14.14
N ALA A 69 4.69 7.25 -13.12
CA ALA A 69 5.68 8.25 -12.75
C ALA A 69 5.76 8.46 -11.23
N MET A 70 6.04 7.38 -10.49
CA MET A 70 6.16 7.36 -9.04
C MET A 70 7.59 7.59 -8.52
N ALA A 71 8.61 7.39 -9.37
CA ALA A 71 10.01 7.50 -8.95
C ALA A 71 10.35 8.89 -8.38
N GLY A 72 11.01 8.93 -7.23
CA GLY A 72 11.37 10.16 -6.53
C GLY A 72 10.29 10.71 -5.60
N LEU A 73 9.10 10.07 -5.52
CA LEU A 73 8.09 10.46 -4.56
C LEU A 73 8.51 10.12 -3.13
N GLU A 74 8.20 11.04 -2.23
CA GLU A 74 8.47 10.93 -0.80
C GLU A 74 7.18 11.25 -0.03
N LEU A 75 6.96 10.49 1.03
CA LEU A 75 5.87 10.67 1.97
C LEU A 75 6.40 10.49 3.38
N ALA A 76 5.98 11.37 4.30
CA ALA A 76 6.30 11.22 5.71
C ALA A 76 5.14 11.65 6.58
N CYS A 77 4.95 10.93 7.68
CA CYS A 77 4.15 11.35 8.82
C CYS A 77 4.94 11.10 10.11
N ASP A 78 4.78 12.00 11.07
CA ASP A 78 5.37 11.89 12.41
C ASP A 78 4.28 11.75 13.49
N VAL A 79 3.02 11.51 13.07
CA VAL A 79 1.85 11.29 13.92
C VAL A 79 1.00 10.19 13.28
N PHE A 80 0.48 9.28 14.12
CA PHE A 80 -0.38 8.20 13.70
C PHE A 80 -1.53 8.65 12.79
N ALA A 81 -1.76 7.87 11.74
CA ALA A 81 -2.92 7.87 10.83
C ALA A 81 -3.14 9.09 9.92
N GLU A 82 -2.40 10.19 10.07
CA GLU A 82 -2.51 11.33 9.16
C GLU A 82 -1.12 11.82 8.71
N PRO A 83 -0.83 11.94 7.40
CA PRO A 83 -1.67 11.63 6.23
C PRO A 83 -1.64 10.16 5.75
N VAL A 84 -0.96 9.26 6.47
CA VAL A 84 -0.71 7.88 6.04
C VAL A 84 -0.63 6.97 7.27
N GLU A 85 -1.06 5.72 7.11
CA GLU A 85 -0.96 4.69 8.16
C GLU A 85 0.17 3.72 7.85
N GLY A 86 0.94 3.37 8.87
CA GLY A 86 1.94 2.32 8.82
C GLY A 86 1.57 1.21 9.78
N SER A 87 1.57 -0.02 9.30
CA SER A 87 1.35 -1.18 10.15
C SER A 87 2.28 -2.34 9.82
N PHE A 88 2.51 -3.18 10.82
CA PHE A 88 3.27 -4.41 10.69
C PHE A 88 2.45 -5.54 11.27
N TYR A 89 2.34 -6.64 10.52
CA TYR A 89 1.67 -7.84 10.96
C TYR A 89 2.70 -8.92 11.28
N TYR A 90 2.69 -9.40 12.53
CA TYR A 90 3.45 -10.58 12.94
C TYR A 90 2.70 -11.26 14.09
N PHE A 91 1.93 -12.31 13.74
CA PHE A 91 0.87 -12.92 14.57
C PHE A 91 -0.28 -11.97 14.95
N GLU A 92 0.01 -10.71 15.25
CA GLU A 92 -0.93 -9.64 15.57
C GLU A 92 -0.65 -8.41 14.69
N HIS A 93 -1.62 -7.49 14.65
CA HIS A 93 -1.51 -6.22 13.92
C HIS A 93 -0.92 -5.15 14.84
N HIS A 94 0.20 -4.57 14.44
CA HIS A 94 0.93 -3.53 15.16
C HIS A 94 0.90 -2.22 14.40
N ARG A 95 0.55 -1.12 15.08
CA ARG A 95 0.41 0.21 14.48
C ARG A 95 1.58 1.11 14.86
N TYR A 96 1.99 1.96 13.93
CA TYR A 96 3.15 2.83 14.12
C TYR A 96 2.77 4.30 14.03
N ASP A 97 3.38 5.11 14.89
CA ASP A 97 3.14 6.56 15.01
C ASP A 97 3.78 7.36 13.86
N SER A 98 4.85 6.85 13.26
CA SER A 98 5.54 7.53 12.17
C SER A 98 5.79 6.60 10.98
N VAL A 99 5.70 7.19 9.79
CA VAL A 99 5.96 6.55 8.51
C VAL A 99 6.88 7.46 7.71
N ARG A 100 7.89 6.87 7.06
CA ARG A 100 8.65 7.52 5.98
C ARG A 100 8.70 6.55 4.82
N LEU A 101 8.23 6.98 3.65
CA LEU A 101 8.21 6.19 2.43
C LEU A 101 8.90 6.97 1.31
N THR A 102 9.78 6.30 0.59
CA THR A 102 10.46 6.85 -0.58
C THR A 102 10.41 5.85 -1.72
N VAL A 103 9.91 6.29 -2.87
CA VAL A 103 9.99 5.53 -4.11
C VAL A 103 11.34 5.84 -4.77
N LEU A 104 12.28 4.90 -4.68
CA LEU A 104 13.67 5.07 -5.11
C LEU A 104 13.81 4.96 -6.64
N GLU A 105 13.10 4.02 -7.24
CA GLU A 105 13.21 3.68 -8.66
C GLU A 105 11.88 3.12 -9.17
N GLN A 106 11.59 3.31 -10.45
CA GLN A 106 10.48 2.67 -11.14
C GLN A 106 10.97 1.97 -12.42
N GLN A 107 10.61 0.71 -12.59
CA GLN A 107 10.85 -0.10 -13.78
C GLN A 107 9.51 -0.61 -14.29
N GLU A 108 8.97 0.05 -15.32
CA GLU A 108 7.62 -0.22 -15.83
C GLU A 108 6.56 -0.15 -14.71
N THR A 109 6.00 -1.30 -14.35
CA THR A 109 4.98 -1.47 -13.32
C THR A 109 5.57 -1.78 -11.93
N ARG A 110 6.90 -1.91 -11.81
CA ARG A 110 7.56 -2.25 -10.54
C ARG A 110 8.18 -1.02 -9.90
N LEU A 111 8.07 -0.92 -8.59
CA LEU A 111 8.68 0.15 -7.80
C LEU A 111 9.72 -0.41 -6.84
N ARG A 112 10.90 0.20 -6.76
CA ARG A 112 11.81 -0.03 -5.65
C ARG A 112 11.47 0.98 -4.57
N VAL A 113 10.94 0.52 -3.45
CA VAL A 113 10.44 1.37 -2.37
C VAL A 113 11.21 1.10 -1.10
N ARG A 114 11.51 2.16 -0.35
CA ARG A 114 11.98 2.07 1.02
C ARG A 114 10.91 2.63 1.95
N ALA A 115 10.55 1.88 2.98
CA ALA A 115 9.67 2.31 4.05
C ALA A 115 10.39 2.24 5.40
N THR A 116 10.09 3.18 6.28
CA THR A 116 10.50 3.19 7.68
C THR A 116 9.29 3.46 8.55
N LEU A 117 8.97 2.53 9.44
CA LEU A 117 7.97 2.70 10.48
C LEU A 117 8.66 2.93 11.82
N GLY A 118 8.14 3.83 12.63
CA GLY A 118 8.71 4.12 13.95
C GLY A 118 7.64 4.46 14.98
N GLY A 119 7.91 4.15 16.24
CA GLY A 119 6.99 4.41 17.34
C GLY A 119 5.84 3.41 17.36
N ASP A 120 6.14 2.13 17.63
CA ASP A 120 5.11 1.11 17.86
C ASP A 120 4.17 1.56 18.99
N ILE A 121 2.93 1.83 18.63
CA ILE A 121 1.89 2.35 19.52
C ILE A 121 1.42 1.26 20.47
N ASP A 122 1.49 0.02 20.03
CA ASP A 122 0.99 -1.12 20.78
C ASP A 122 2.05 -1.62 21.79
N ASP A 123 3.33 -1.24 21.64
CA ASP A 123 4.47 -1.64 22.48
C ASP A 123 4.61 -3.17 22.59
N LEU A 124 4.32 -3.86 21.49
CA LEU A 124 4.30 -5.32 21.38
C LEU A 124 5.28 -5.86 20.34
N GLY A 125 5.87 -5.00 19.51
CA GLY A 125 6.74 -5.34 18.40
C GLY A 125 8.06 -4.58 18.40
N LEU A 126 8.57 -4.31 17.19
CA LEU A 126 9.83 -3.60 16.98
C LEU A 126 9.60 -2.09 17.07
N SER A 127 10.40 -1.37 17.86
CA SER A 127 10.26 0.10 17.98
C SER A 127 10.44 0.86 16.65
N VAL A 128 11.25 0.33 15.73
CA VAL A 128 11.50 0.86 14.39
C VAL A 128 11.71 -0.31 13.42
N ILE A 129 11.07 -0.24 12.25
CA ILE A 129 11.27 -1.17 11.14
C ILE A 129 11.69 -0.37 9.91
N THR A 130 12.74 -0.81 9.21
CA THR A 130 13.13 -0.25 7.91
C THR A 130 13.22 -1.38 6.90
N VAL A 131 12.50 -1.24 5.79
CA VAL A 131 12.44 -2.22 4.72
C VAL A 131 12.69 -1.55 3.37
N GLU A 132 13.34 -2.27 2.47
CA GLU A 132 13.48 -1.88 1.08
C GLU A 132 13.23 -3.11 0.19
N ALA A 133 12.35 -2.98 -0.79
CA ALA A 133 12.02 -4.07 -1.69
C ALA A 133 11.55 -3.55 -3.06
N TRP A 134 11.53 -4.45 -4.04
CA TRP A 134 10.78 -4.25 -5.27
C TRP A 134 9.33 -4.68 -5.06
N LEU A 135 8.39 -3.82 -5.45
CA LEU A 135 6.95 -4.03 -5.33
C LEU A 135 6.31 -4.10 -6.71
N ASP A 136 5.42 -5.06 -6.90
CA ASP A 136 4.71 -5.27 -8.16
C ASP A 136 3.36 -4.54 -8.17
N PHE A 137 3.02 -3.88 -9.26
CA PHE A 137 1.75 -3.16 -9.36
C PHE A 137 0.60 -4.11 -9.57
N GLU A 138 -0.40 -4.07 -8.69
CA GLU A 138 -1.64 -4.86 -8.85
C GLU A 138 -2.73 -4.12 -9.62
N GLY A 139 -2.57 -2.81 -9.84
CA GLY A 139 -3.54 -1.95 -10.51
C GLY A 139 -4.20 -0.94 -9.58
N VAL A 140 -5.27 -0.31 -10.08
CA VAL A 140 -6.10 0.64 -9.34
C VAL A 140 -7.51 0.11 -9.20
N TYR A 141 -7.98 0.03 -7.96
CA TYR A 141 -9.35 -0.32 -7.64
C TYR A 141 -10.21 0.93 -7.64
N VAL A 142 -11.36 0.89 -8.32
CA VAL A 142 -12.37 1.95 -8.27
C VAL A 142 -13.57 1.44 -7.47
N HIS A 143 -13.68 1.92 -6.23
CA HIS A 143 -14.72 1.56 -5.28
C HIS A 143 -15.45 2.81 -4.79
N LEU A 144 -16.48 3.21 -5.55
CA LEU A 144 -17.31 4.37 -5.23
C LEU A 144 -18.61 3.96 -4.53
N PRO A 145 -19.26 4.85 -3.73
CA PRO A 145 -20.51 4.55 -3.03
C PRO A 145 -21.63 4.06 -3.96
N GLU A 146 -21.73 4.67 -5.13
CA GLU A 146 -22.50 4.17 -6.25
C GLU A 146 -21.50 3.63 -7.27
N LYS A 147 -21.48 2.31 -7.45
CA LYS A 147 -20.63 1.67 -8.44
C LYS A 147 -20.99 2.22 -9.83
N PRO A 148 -20.01 2.71 -10.62
CA PRO A 148 -20.27 3.13 -12.00
C PRO A 148 -20.98 2.05 -12.80
N ALA A 149 -21.78 2.45 -13.80
CA ALA A 149 -22.60 1.49 -14.56
C ALA A 149 -21.82 0.65 -15.58
N SER A 150 -20.57 1.03 -15.87
CA SER A 150 -19.69 0.29 -16.79
C SER A 150 -18.22 0.56 -16.49
N VAL A 151 -17.35 -0.25 -17.12
CA VAL A 151 -15.89 -0.09 -17.04
C VAL A 151 -15.45 1.28 -17.59
N GLU A 152 -16.08 1.76 -18.67
CA GLU A 152 -15.75 3.04 -19.30
C GLU A 152 -16.06 4.22 -18.36
N LEU A 153 -17.23 4.21 -17.71
CA LEU A 153 -17.58 5.24 -16.73
C LEU A 153 -16.66 5.19 -15.51
N ALA A 154 -16.25 4.01 -15.06
CA ALA A 154 -15.27 3.89 -13.99
C ALA A 154 -13.88 4.41 -14.40
N ALA A 155 -13.50 4.23 -15.67
CA ALA A 155 -12.26 4.77 -16.23
C ALA A 155 -12.29 6.30 -16.32
N GLU A 156 -13.44 6.88 -16.68
CA GLU A 156 -13.64 8.34 -16.70
C GLU A 156 -13.48 8.94 -15.30
N GLU A 157 -14.06 8.31 -14.27
CA GLU A 157 -13.87 8.71 -12.87
C GLU A 157 -12.38 8.61 -12.47
N LEU A 158 -11.72 7.49 -12.80
CA LEU A 158 -10.30 7.28 -12.50
C LEU A 158 -9.37 8.28 -13.19
N ALA A 159 -9.67 8.64 -14.44
CA ALA A 159 -8.89 9.59 -15.24
C ALA A 159 -8.83 10.99 -14.62
N GLY A 160 -9.75 11.33 -13.70
CA GLY A 160 -9.70 12.55 -12.90
C GLY A 160 -8.57 12.59 -11.86
N PHE A 161 -7.97 11.44 -11.53
CA PHE A 161 -7.00 11.29 -10.44
C PHE A 161 -5.63 10.76 -10.90
N THR A 162 -5.60 9.91 -11.93
CA THR A 162 -4.36 9.36 -12.48
C THR A 162 -4.54 8.98 -13.95
N SER A 163 -3.45 8.72 -14.68
CA SER A 163 -3.57 8.26 -16.07
C SER A 163 -4.16 6.84 -16.13
N VAL A 164 -5.08 6.60 -17.06
CA VAL A 164 -5.61 5.25 -17.36
C VAL A 164 -4.89 4.58 -18.54
N ASP A 165 -3.92 5.27 -19.15
CA ASP A 165 -3.17 4.75 -20.29
C ASP A 165 -2.44 3.47 -19.90
N GLY A 166 -2.59 2.42 -20.70
CA GLY A 166 -1.95 1.12 -20.44
C GLY A 166 -2.67 0.22 -19.42
N LEU A 167 -3.78 0.70 -18.84
CA LEU A 167 -4.63 -0.11 -17.96
C LEU A 167 -5.80 -0.71 -18.72
N VAL A 168 -6.16 -1.94 -18.35
CA VAL A 168 -7.35 -2.65 -18.80
C VAL A 168 -8.29 -2.80 -17.61
N GLY A 169 -9.54 -2.35 -17.80
CA GLY A 169 -10.56 -2.44 -16.76
C GLY A 169 -11.27 -3.79 -16.74
N GLU A 170 -11.47 -4.33 -15.54
CA GLU A 170 -12.26 -5.51 -15.25
C GLU A 170 -13.44 -5.12 -14.34
N ASP A 171 -14.64 -5.57 -14.71
CA ASP A 171 -15.84 -5.46 -13.87
C ASP A 171 -15.86 -6.59 -12.84
N ARG A 172 -15.84 -6.24 -11.55
CA ARG A 172 -15.94 -7.17 -10.41
C ARG A 172 -17.22 -6.91 -9.63
N ASP A 173 -17.64 -7.86 -8.80
CA ASP A 173 -18.93 -7.79 -8.09
C ASP A 173 -19.24 -6.44 -7.42
N PHE A 174 -18.25 -5.82 -6.77
CA PHE A 174 -18.43 -4.59 -5.98
C PHE A 174 -17.57 -3.40 -6.42
N ASN A 175 -16.64 -3.58 -7.34
CA ASN A 175 -15.71 -2.53 -7.78
C ASN A 175 -15.23 -2.81 -9.21
N TYR A 176 -14.40 -1.90 -9.73
CA TYR A 176 -13.64 -2.13 -10.95
C TYR A 176 -12.16 -2.24 -10.60
N LEU A 177 -11.43 -3.09 -11.34
CA LEU A 177 -9.97 -3.16 -11.27
C LEU A 177 -9.38 -2.70 -12.59
N PHE A 178 -8.47 -1.73 -12.56
CA PHE A 178 -7.69 -1.26 -13.70
C PHE A 178 -6.25 -1.71 -13.53
N ALA A 179 -5.87 -2.79 -14.20
CA ALA A 179 -4.53 -3.39 -14.11
C ALA A 179 -3.78 -3.26 -15.44
N PRO A 180 -2.44 -3.31 -15.45
CA PRO A 180 -1.67 -3.38 -16.70
C PRO A 180 -2.17 -4.51 -17.60
N ALA A 181 -2.22 -4.29 -18.91
CA ALA A 181 -2.50 -5.37 -19.86
C ALA A 181 -1.50 -6.52 -19.64
N ALA A 182 -1.97 -7.75 -19.52
CA ALA A 182 -1.09 -8.91 -19.47
C ALA A 182 -0.22 -8.93 -20.73
N GLY A 183 1.09 -8.79 -20.55
CA GLY A 183 2.09 -8.87 -21.61
C GLY A 183 2.24 -10.28 -22.21
#